data_AF-A0A0B1RYG9-F1
#
_entry.id   AF-A0A0B1RYG9-F1
#
_cell.length_a   1.000
_cell.length_b   1.000
_cell.length_c   1.000
_cell.angle_alpha   90.00
_cell.angle_beta   90.00
_cell.angle_gamma   90.00
#
_symmetry.space_group_name_H-M   'P 1'
#
loop_
_entity.id
_entity.type
_entity.pdbx_description
1 polymer ?
#
loop_
_entity_poly.entity_id
_entity_poly.type
_entity_poly.pdbx_seq_one_letter_code
_entity_poly.pdbx_strand_id
1 'polypeptide(L)'
;MITEMKQRGGLLTKFDLAGYESKIDAPLSIALPNGYTVVGPGQPSSFSAIGLIAEIMTGRYLNQTGSPLSVIYLRDLLMAQRLGMGV
;
A
#
# COMPACT_ATOMS: atom_id res chain seq x y z
N MET A 1 -18.68 23.88 4.47
CA MET A 1 -17.27 23.44 4.52
C MET A 1 -16.33 24.56 4.96
N ILE A 2 -16.01 25.58 4.15
CA ILE A 2 -15.01 26.63 4.53
C ILE A 2 -15.48 27.48 5.72
N THR A 3 -16.76 27.83 5.77
CA THR A 3 -17.35 28.56 6.90
C THR A 3 -17.21 27.77 8.20
N GLU A 4 -17.37 26.45 8.12
CA GLU A 4 -17.27 25.53 9.26
C GLU A 4 -15.82 25.29 9.68
N MET A 5 -14.90 25.19 8.72
CA MET A 5 -13.44 25.17 8.98
C MET A 5 -13.04 26.42 9.74
N LYS A 6 -13.42 27.61 9.27
CA LYS A 6 -13.11 28.86 9.96
C LYS A 6 -13.73 28.94 11.36
N GLN A 7 -14.98 28.51 11.52
CA GLN A 7 -15.67 28.54 12.81
C GLN A 7 -15.09 27.59 13.85
N ARG A 8 -14.48 26.48 13.41
CA ARG A 8 -13.90 25.46 14.31
C ARG A 8 -12.37 25.51 14.41
N GLY A 9 -11.74 26.57 13.88
CA GLY A 9 -10.27 26.72 13.90
C GLY A 9 -9.53 25.79 12.91
N GLY A 10 -10.22 25.24 11.92
CA GLY A 10 -9.63 24.48 10.82
C GLY A 10 -8.83 25.37 9.85
N LEU A 11 -7.78 24.78 9.27
CA LEU A 11 -6.80 25.48 8.44
C LEU A 11 -7.17 25.53 6.95
N LEU A 12 -8.16 24.75 6.51
CA LEU A 12 -8.55 24.66 5.10
C LEU A 12 -9.25 25.95 4.63
N THR A 13 -8.69 26.59 3.61
CA THR A 13 -9.15 27.87 3.05
C THR A 13 -9.72 27.74 1.64
N LYS A 14 -10.28 28.84 1.10
CA LYS A 14 -10.66 28.94 -0.32
C LYS A 14 -9.46 28.78 -1.26
N PHE A 15 -8.28 29.25 -0.83
CA PHE A 15 -7.07 29.18 -1.65
C PHE A 15 -6.57 27.75 -1.80
N ASP A 16 -6.64 26.95 -0.73
CA ASP A 16 -6.25 25.53 -0.77
C ASP A 16 -7.13 24.74 -1.74
N LEU A 17 -8.43 25.04 -1.78
CA LEU A 17 -9.36 24.40 -2.71
C LEU A 17 -9.20 24.88 -4.16
N ALA A 18 -8.94 26.17 -4.36
CA ALA A 18 -8.75 26.73 -5.69
C ALA A 18 -7.40 26.32 -6.32
N GLY A 19 -6.37 26.11 -5.50
CA GLY A 19 -5.05 25.66 -5.93
C GLY A 19 -4.85 24.15 -5.90
N TYR A 20 -5.87 23.38 -5.51
CA TYR A 20 -5.76 21.93 -5.50
C TYR A 20 -5.82 21.37 -6.93
N GLU A 21 -4.85 20.53 -7.28
CA GLU A 21 -4.81 19.80 -8.55
C GLU A 21 -4.56 18.32 -8.29
N SER A 22 -5.33 17.46 -8.96
CA SER A 22 -5.09 16.03 -8.97
C SER A 22 -4.00 15.68 -9.98
N LYS A 23 -2.99 14.91 -9.55
CA LYS A 23 -1.96 14.39 -10.44
C LYS A 23 -2.33 12.99 -10.93
N ILE A 24 -2.06 12.73 -12.21
CA ILE A 24 -2.14 11.39 -12.80
C ILE A 24 -0.71 10.93 -13.00
N ASP A 25 -0.23 10.11 -12.07
CA ASP A 25 1.11 9.55 -12.11
C ASP A 25 1.10 8.13 -12.67
N ALA A 26 2.23 7.68 -13.21
CA ALA A 26 2.38 6.30 -13.66
C ALA A 26 2.23 5.34 -12.47
N PRO A 27 1.59 4.17 -12.65
CA PRO A 27 1.42 3.22 -11.57
C PRO A 27 2.76 2.55 -11.21
N LEU A 28 2.90 2.19 -9.95
CA LEU A 28 3.96 1.30 -9.48
C LEU A 28 3.62 -0.14 -9.88
N SER A 29 4.56 -0.80 -10.54
CA SER A 29 4.43 -2.20 -10.98
C SER A 29 5.51 -3.06 -10.31
N ILE A 30 5.10 -4.15 -9.68
CA ILE A 30 5.98 -5.04 -8.92
C ILE A 30 5.80 -6.46 -9.46
N ALA A 31 6.87 -6.99 -10.06
CA ALA A 31 6.90 -8.36 -10.56
C ALA A 31 7.08 -9.33 -9.39
N LEU A 32 6.23 -10.34 -9.33
CA LEU A 32 6.26 -11.38 -8.31
C LEU A 32 7.03 -12.62 -8.82
N PRO A 33 7.67 -13.39 -7.92
CA PRO A 33 8.36 -14.64 -8.25
C PRO A 33 7.51 -15.68 -8.99
N ASN A 34 6.18 -15.60 -8.92
CA ASN A 34 5.25 -16.48 -9.61
C ASN A 34 4.90 -16.04 -11.04
N GLY A 35 5.58 -15.03 -11.58
CA GLY A 35 5.36 -14.51 -12.93
C GLY A 35 4.17 -13.55 -13.06
N TYR A 36 3.45 -13.28 -11.97
CA TYR A 36 2.41 -12.25 -11.96
C TYR A 36 2.99 -10.88 -11.64
N THR A 37 2.27 -9.83 -12.02
CA THR A 37 2.61 -8.44 -11.70
C THR A 37 1.50 -7.82 -10.87
N VAL A 38 1.87 -7.19 -9.75
CA VAL A 38 0.96 -6.40 -8.93
C VAL A 38 1.16 -4.93 -9.27
N VAL A 39 0.05 -4.23 -9.56
CA VAL A 39 0.04 -2.85 -10.04
C VAL A 39 -0.81 -1.99 -9.12
N GLY A 40 -0.33 -0.79 -8.80
CA GLY A 40 -1.06 0.15 -7.94
C GLY A 40 -0.44 1.55 -7.90
N PRO A 41 -0.90 2.42 -7.00
CA PRO A 41 -0.47 3.82 -6.96
C PRO A 41 1.00 3.96 -6.52
N GLY A 42 1.71 4.92 -7.12
CA GLY A 42 3.03 5.34 -6.66
C GLY A 42 2.98 6.22 -5.40
N GLN A 43 4.11 6.81 -5.03
CA GLN A 43 4.18 7.81 -3.94
C GLN A 43 3.19 8.96 -4.22
N PRO A 44 2.45 9.48 -3.21
CA PRO A 44 2.65 9.32 -1.77
C PRO A 44 1.97 8.08 -1.15
N SER A 45 1.38 7.20 -1.95
CA SER A 45 0.81 5.95 -1.41
C SER A 45 1.90 5.02 -0.89
N SER A 46 1.62 4.30 0.19
CA SER A 46 2.47 3.23 0.73
C SER A 46 2.31 1.88 0.03
N PHE A 47 1.81 1.87 -1.21
CA PHE A 47 1.53 0.64 -1.97
C PHE A 47 2.76 -0.27 -2.14
N SER A 48 3.97 0.29 -2.17
CA SER A 48 5.22 -0.48 -2.22
C SER A 48 5.34 -1.51 -1.08
N ALA A 49 4.79 -1.21 0.10
CA ALA A 49 4.76 -2.16 1.23
C ALA A 49 3.94 -3.41 0.89
N ILE A 50 2.79 -3.25 0.23
CA ILE A 50 1.94 -4.37 -0.22
C ILE A 50 2.69 -5.23 -1.23
N GLY A 51 3.37 -4.60 -2.19
CA GLY A 51 4.14 -5.34 -3.17
C GLY A 51 5.30 -6.13 -2.56
N LEU A 52 6.03 -5.56 -1.60
CA LEU A 52 7.08 -6.26 -0.85
C LEU A 52 6.52 -7.45 -0.06
N ILE A 53 5.38 -7.27 0.62
CA ILE A 53 4.71 -8.36 1.34
C ILE A 53 4.32 -9.47 0.36
N ALA A 54 3.71 -9.11 -0.77
CA ALA A 54 3.31 -10.06 -1.80
C ALA A 54 4.51 -10.81 -2.39
N GLU A 55 5.62 -10.12 -2.67
CA GLU A 55 6.87 -10.70 -3.15
C GLU A 55 7.43 -11.74 -2.17
N ILE A 56 7.55 -11.37 -0.88
CA ILE A 56 8.04 -12.28 0.17
C ILE A 56 7.15 -13.53 0.27
N MET A 57 5.84 -13.35 0.32
CA MET A 57 4.90 -14.46 0.50
C MET A 57 4.85 -15.35 -0.75
N THR A 58 4.80 -14.77 -1.95
CA THR A 58 4.79 -15.58 -3.18
C THR A 58 6.11 -16.31 -3.40
N GLY A 59 7.25 -15.71 -3.07
CA GLY A 59 8.55 -16.39 -3.13
C GLY A 59 8.65 -17.59 -2.20
N ARG A 60 8.12 -17.50 -0.97
CA ARG A 60 8.18 -18.60 0.02
C ARG A 60 7.20 -19.74 -0.27
N TYR A 61 6.06 -19.43 -0.86
CA TYR A 61 4.94 -20.36 -0.98
C TYR A 61 4.61 -20.74 -2.44
N LEU A 62 5.48 -20.37 -3.39
CA LEU A 62 5.28 -20.54 -4.84
C LEU A 62 4.79 -21.93 -5.27
N ASN A 63 5.32 -22.98 -4.64
CA ASN A 63 5.05 -24.38 -4.99
C ASN A 63 4.18 -25.11 -3.95
N GLN A 64 3.61 -24.38 -2.98
CA GLN A 64 2.81 -24.98 -1.92
C GLN A 64 1.32 -24.94 -2.31
N THR A 65 0.76 -26.12 -2.59
CA THR A 65 -0.66 -26.31 -2.91
C THR A 65 -1.53 -26.66 -1.70
N GLY A 66 -0.92 -26.73 -0.50
CA GLY A 66 -1.58 -27.13 0.75
C GLY A 66 -2.01 -25.93 1.62
N SER A 67 -3.18 -26.09 2.26
CA SER A 67 -3.97 -25.08 3.01
C SER A 67 -3.21 -23.85 3.54
N PRO A 68 -3.55 -22.62 3.08
CA PRO A 68 -2.81 -21.38 3.34
C PRO A 68 -3.04 -20.78 4.74
N LEU A 69 -3.47 -21.59 5.72
CA LEU A 69 -3.83 -21.13 7.07
C LEU A 69 -3.04 -21.84 8.18
N SER A 70 -1.86 -22.37 7.87
CA SER A 70 -0.97 -22.90 8.90
C SER A 70 -0.46 -21.76 9.81
N VAL A 71 -0.17 -22.08 11.07
CA VAL A 71 0.44 -21.11 12.02
C VAL A 71 1.74 -20.52 11.46
N ILE A 72 2.47 -21.30 10.67
CA ILE A 72 3.71 -20.87 10.00
C ILE A 72 3.41 -19.83 8.92
N TYR A 73 2.41 -20.06 8.07
CA TYR A 73 2.00 -19.09 7.05
C TYR A 73 1.62 -17.74 7.68
N LEU A 74 0.81 -17.78 8.74
CA LEU A 74 0.39 -16.56 9.45
C LEU A 74 1.57 -15.83 10.10
N ARG A 75 2.49 -16.57 10.73
CA ARG A 75 3.73 -16.01 11.29
C ARG A 75 4.58 -15.33 10.20
N ASP A 76 4.73 -15.97 9.06
CA ASP A 76 5.51 -15.46 7.94
C ASP A 76 4.88 -14.22 7.33
N LEU A 77 3.55 -14.20 7.19
CA LEU A 77 2.81 -13.03 6.74
C LEU A 77 3.00 -11.84 7.69
N LEU A 78 2.92 -12.08 9.01
CA LEU A 78 3.17 -11.04 10.02
C LEU A 78 4.62 -10.51 9.96
N MET A 79 5.60 -11.39 9.74
CA MET A 79 6.99 -10.99 9.55
C MET A 79 7.17 -10.16 8.27
N ALA A 80 6.56 -10.56 7.17
CA ALA A 80 6.60 -9.82 5.91
C ALA A 80 5.94 -8.43 6.06
N GLN A 81 4.83 -8.34 6.79
CA GLN A 81 4.17 -7.08 7.11
C GLN A 81 5.05 -6.14 7.93
N ARG A 82 5.74 -6.65 8.95
CA ARG A 82 6.70 -5.86 9.75
C ARG A 82 7.81 -5.27 8.89
N LEU A 83 8.41 -6.10 8.03
CA LEU A 83 9.42 -5.64 7.08
C LEU A 83 8.86 -4.60 6.09
N GLY A 84 7.65 -4.81 5.58
CA GLY A 84 6.98 -3.88 4.67
C GLY A 84 6.63 -2.52 5.29
N MET A 85 6.37 -2.50 6.59
CA MET A 85 6.06 -1.27 7.33
C MET A 85 7.30 -0.61 7.95
N GLY A 86 8.44 -1.29 7.97
CA GLY A 86 9.68 -0.80 8.59
C GLY A 86 9.63 -0.76 10.13
N VAL A 87 8.87 -1.67 10.75
CA VAL A 87 8.65 -1.73 12.22
C VAL A 87 9.07 -3.08 12.80
#